data_AF-A0A1Q6EQW6-F1
#
_entry.id   AF-A0A1Q6EQW6-F1
#
_cell.length_a   1.000
_cell.length_b   1.000
_cell.length_c   1.000
_cell.angle_alpha   90.00
_cell.angle_beta   90.00
_cell.angle_gamma   90.00
#
_symmetry.space_group_name_H-M   'P 1'
#
loop_
_entity.id
_entity.type
_entity.pdbx_description
1 polymer ?
#
loop_
_entity_poly.entity_id
_entity_poly.type
_entity_poly.pdbx_seq_one_letter_code
_entity_poly.pdbx_strand_id
1 'polypeptide(L)'
;MLLDDGWSDVDRKNGTLRSFGADPSRFPKGLSHTVRLLKDEFGVKYVGVWQAFQSYWNGVDPNGEVARRMKESLTRITARRPGRVIRPESGDVRLLQAGESISERVSYGEAMVFEE
;
A
#
# COMPACT_ATOMS: atom_id res chain seq x y z
N MET A 1 0.51 -20.37 3.91
CA MET A 1 -0.15 -19.30 4.68
C MET A 1 0.19 -17.97 4.05
N LEU A 2 -0.78 -17.07 3.94
CA LEU A 2 -0.59 -15.71 3.45
C LEU A 2 -0.91 -14.75 4.60
N LEU A 3 0.05 -13.89 4.97
CA LEU A 3 -0.20 -12.78 5.87
C LEU A 3 -0.77 -11.63 5.04
N ASP A 4 -2.01 -11.26 5.33
CA ASP A 4 -2.70 -10.17 4.67
C ASP A 4 -2.28 -8.81 5.27
N ASP A 5 -3.05 -7.76 4.97
CA ASP A 5 -2.85 -6.42 5.50
C ASP A 5 -2.63 -6.40 7.01
N GLY A 6 -1.73 -5.51 7.43
CA GLY A 6 -1.39 -5.26 8.81
C GLY A 6 -0.07 -5.87 9.26
N TRP A 7 0.68 -6.53 8.37
CA TRP A 7 2.04 -6.98 8.70
C TRP A 7 3.10 -5.89 8.51
N SER A 8 2.94 -5.02 7.50
CA SER A 8 3.93 -4.01 7.12
C SER A 8 3.93 -2.80 8.05
N ASP A 9 5.06 -2.12 8.13
CA ASP A 9 5.25 -0.91 8.92
C ASP A 9 4.53 0.30 8.32
N VAL A 10 3.45 0.69 8.98
CA VAL A 10 2.48 1.69 8.55
C VAL A 10 2.20 2.63 9.71
N ASP A 11 2.09 3.92 9.44
CA ASP A 11 1.43 4.85 10.35
C ASP A 11 -0.07 4.56 10.36
N ARG A 12 -0.53 3.76 11.33
CA ARG A 12 -1.94 3.36 11.42
C ARG A 12 -2.87 4.52 11.72
N LYS A 13 -2.38 5.59 12.35
CA LYS A 13 -3.19 6.78 12.64
C LYS A 13 -3.49 7.52 11.34
N ASN A 14 -2.48 7.63 10.48
CA ASN A 14 -2.57 8.40 9.23
C ASN A 14 -2.89 7.54 8.01
N GLY A 15 -2.82 6.21 8.12
CA GLY A 15 -3.03 5.28 7.00
C GLY A 15 -1.94 5.36 5.95
N THR A 16 -0.68 5.61 6.33
CA THR A 16 0.42 5.81 5.38
C THR A 16 1.56 4.80 5.54
N LEU A 17 2.19 4.40 4.44
CA LEU A 17 3.31 3.44 4.44
C LEU A 17 4.59 4.10 4.98
N ARG A 18 5.26 3.48 5.96
CA ARG A 18 6.54 3.97 6.50
C ARG A 18 7.74 3.25 5.91
N SER A 19 7.71 1.93 5.89
CA SER A 19 8.75 1.07 5.30
C SER A 19 8.14 -0.14 4.62
N PHE A 20 8.91 -0.82 3.74
CA PHE A 20 8.52 -2.11 3.17
C PHE A 20 8.77 -3.28 4.15
N GLY A 21 9.26 -2.98 5.35
CA GLY A 21 9.52 -3.96 6.39
C GLY A 21 8.29 -4.29 7.22
N ALA A 22 8.44 -5.26 8.11
CA ALA A 22 7.40 -5.60 9.07
C ALA A 22 7.28 -4.55 10.18
N ASP A 23 6.06 -4.29 10.63
CA ASP A 23 5.76 -3.41 11.77
C ASP A 23 6.50 -3.92 13.03
N PRO A 24 7.48 -3.19 13.56
CA PRO A 24 8.27 -3.66 14.70
C PRO A 24 7.46 -3.79 16.00
N SER A 25 6.31 -3.11 16.10
CA SER A 25 5.41 -3.27 17.25
C SER A 25 4.65 -4.60 17.22
N ARG A 26 4.37 -5.12 16.02
CA ARG A 26 3.66 -6.39 15.80
C ARG A 26 4.60 -7.57 15.63
N PHE A 27 5.78 -7.32 15.06
CA PHE A 27 6.85 -8.29 14.85
C PHE A 27 8.11 -7.85 15.62
N PRO A 28 8.08 -7.84 16.97
CA PRO A 28 9.20 -7.37 17.78
C PRO A 28 10.49 -8.20 17.61
N LYS A 29 10.37 -9.43 17.10
CA LYS A 29 11.49 -10.32 16.74
C LYS A 29 11.73 -10.38 15.22
N GLY A 30 11.10 -9.48 14.46
CA GLY A 30 11.09 -9.46 13.00
C GLY A 30 10.22 -10.55 12.36
N LEU A 31 9.86 -10.35 11.10
CA LEU A 31 9.05 -11.30 10.33
C LEU A 31 9.72 -12.67 10.18
N SER A 32 11.05 -12.72 10.12
CA SER A 32 11.82 -13.96 10.01
C SER A 32 11.65 -14.90 11.19
N HIS A 33 11.39 -14.36 12.39
CA HIS A 33 11.06 -15.18 13.55
C HIS A 33 9.70 -15.85 13.38
N THR A 34 8.67 -15.10 12.98
CA THR A 34 7.34 -15.64 12.68
C THR A 34 7.37 -16.67 11.57
N VAL A 35 8.11 -16.44 10.49
CA VAL A 35 8.26 -17.40 9.38
C VAL A 35 8.89 -18.71 9.86
N ARG A 36 9.92 -18.65 10.71
CA ARG A 36 10.55 -19.85 11.30
C ARG A 36 9.58 -20.62 12.17
N LEU A 37 8.89 -19.94 13.09
CA LEU A 37 7.88 -20.54 13.96
C LEU A 37 6.81 -21.31 13.14
N LEU A 38 6.26 -20.68 12.10
CA LEU A 38 5.25 -21.28 11.24
C LEU A 38 5.75 -22.52 10.50
N LYS A 39 7.00 -22.49 10.03
CA LYS A 39 7.59 -23.61 9.29
C LYS A 39 7.96 -24.77 10.22
N ASP A 40 8.64 -24.46 11.32
CA ASP A 40 9.31 -25.45 12.15
C ASP A 40 8.35 -26.07 13.18
N GLU A 41 7.45 -25.26 13.76
CA GLU A 41 6.52 -25.72 14.81
C GLU A 41 5.14 -26.12 14.27
N PHE A 42 4.68 -25.44 13.20
CA PHE A 42 3.34 -25.63 12.65
C PHE A 42 3.32 -26.32 11.28
N GLY A 43 4.48 -26.68 10.73
CA GLY A 43 4.58 -27.41 9.46
C GLY A 43 4.11 -26.64 8.22
N VAL A 44 4.02 -25.30 8.30
CA VAL A 44 3.57 -24.46 7.18
C VAL A 44 4.65 -24.43 6.10
N LYS A 45 4.41 -25.10 4.96
CA LYS A 45 5.39 -25.21 3.87
C LYS A 45 5.81 -23.86 3.26
N TYR A 46 4.85 -22.97 3.03
CA TYR A 46 5.05 -21.67 2.40
C TYR A 46 4.40 -20.56 3.19
N VAL A 47 5.13 -19.46 3.37
CA VAL A 47 4.65 -18.23 4.02
C VAL A 47 4.86 -17.10 3.03
N GLY A 48 3.79 -16.40 2.67
CA GLY A 48 3.81 -15.19 1.85
C GLY A 48 3.23 -14.01 2.61
N VAL A 49 3.40 -12.82 2.04
CA VAL A 49 2.80 -11.57 2.54
C VAL A 49 2.09 -10.84 1.39
N TRP A 50 0.98 -10.16 1.70
CA TRP A 50 0.41 -9.16 0.82
C TRP A 50 1.22 -7.87 0.94
N GLN A 51 1.73 -7.29 -0.15
CA GLN A 51 2.59 -6.11 -0.10
C GLN A 51 1.97 -4.92 -0.82
N ALA A 52 1.84 -3.80 -0.12
CA ALA A 52 1.41 -2.51 -0.69
C ALA A 52 2.60 -1.82 -1.40
N PHE A 53 2.90 -2.22 -2.64
CA PHE A 53 4.05 -1.66 -3.39
C PHE A 53 3.81 -0.21 -3.83
N GLN A 54 2.56 0.15 -4.14
CA GLN A 54 2.17 1.49 -4.60
C GLN A 54 1.87 2.47 -3.45
N SER A 55 2.39 2.20 -2.24
CA SER A 55 2.01 2.83 -0.97
C SER A 55 0.78 2.23 -0.28
N TYR A 56 0.42 2.78 0.88
CA TYR A 56 -0.73 2.35 1.67
C TYR A 56 -1.96 3.22 1.38
N TRP A 57 -3.10 2.96 2.03
CA TRP A 57 -4.40 3.57 1.71
C TRP A 57 -4.39 5.10 1.56
N ASN A 58 -3.61 5.81 2.38
CA ASN A 58 -3.47 7.28 2.33
C ASN A 58 -2.09 7.74 1.82
N GLY A 59 -1.34 6.88 1.13
CA GLY A 59 -0.05 7.21 0.55
C GLY A 59 1.14 6.75 1.39
N VAL A 60 2.23 7.51 1.30
CA VAL A 60 3.50 7.27 2.00
C VAL A 60 3.65 8.28 3.14
N ASP A 61 4.17 7.84 4.28
CA ASP A 61 4.53 8.74 5.39
C ASP A 61 5.68 9.63 4.90
N PRO A 62 5.50 10.97 4.83
CA PRO A 62 6.51 11.87 4.30
C PRO A 62 7.82 11.85 5.11
N ASN A 63 7.79 11.37 6.35
CA ASN A 63 8.96 11.22 7.21
C ASN A 63 9.46 9.77 7.28
N GLY A 64 8.78 8.84 6.59
CA GLY A 64 9.10 7.41 6.58
C GLY A 64 10.30 7.06 5.69
N GLU A 65 10.78 5.82 5.85
CA GLU A 65 11.89 5.28 5.07
C GLU A 65 11.56 5.25 3.56
N VAL A 66 10.35 4.85 3.19
CA VAL A 66 9.92 4.82 1.78
C VAL A 66 10.01 6.20 1.15
N ALA A 67 9.55 7.26 1.83
CA ALA A 67 9.63 8.64 1.32
C ALA A 67 11.08 9.07 1.06
N ARG A 68 12.00 8.72 1.96
CA ARG A 68 13.41 9.04 1.81
C ARG A 68 14.08 8.26 0.68
N ARG A 69 13.79 6.96 0.56
CA ARG A 69 14.46 6.07 -0.41
C ARG A 69 13.90 6.17 -1.83
N MET A 70 12.60 6.41 -1.96
CA MET A 70 11.88 6.44 -3.24
C MET A 70 11.57 7.86 -3.70
N LYS A 71 12.25 8.89 -3.16
CA LYS A 71 11.92 10.31 -3.35
C LYS A 71 11.68 10.70 -4.82
N GLU A 72 12.53 10.23 -5.72
CA GLU A 72 12.47 10.54 -7.16
C GLU A 72 11.34 9.80 -7.89
N SER A 73 10.81 8.73 -7.28
CA SER A 73 9.71 7.93 -7.81
C SER A 73 8.36 8.28 -7.18
N LEU A 74 8.31 9.30 -6.30
CA LEU A 74 7.09 9.71 -5.60
C LEU A 74 6.48 10.96 -6.23
N THR A 75 5.21 10.86 -6.59
CA THR A 75 4.41 11.99 -7.05
C THR A 75 3.55 12.51 -5.91
N ARG A 76 3.71 13.79 -5.55
CA ARG A 76 2.84 14.43 -4.57
C ARG A 76 1.53 14.82 -5.23
N ILE A 77 0.46 14.14 -4.84
CA ILE A 77 -0.91 14.47 -5.26
C ILE A 77 -1.59 15.38 -4.24
N THR A 78 -2.31 16.40 -4.73
CA THR A 78 -3.15 17.25 -3.87
C THR A 78 -4.60 16.75 -3.97
N ALA A 79 -4.91 15.63 -3.31
CA ALA A 79 -6.27 15.12 -3.28
C ALA A 79 -7.11 15.98 -2.31
N ARG A 80 -8.00 16.84 -2.83
CA ARG A 80 -8.84 17.69 -1.98
C ARG A 80 -9.93 16.91 -1.20
N ARG A 81 -10.16 15.62 -1.47
CA ARG A 81 -11.07 14.73 -0.72
C ARG A 81 -10.65 13.25 -0.85
N PRO A 82 -10.88 12.40 0.17
CA PRO A 82 -10.79 10.94 0.04
C PRO A 82 -11.78 10.45 -1.03
N GLY A 83 -11.42 9.38 -1.76
CA GLY A 83 -12.30 8.73 -2.74
C GLY A 83 -12.22 9.25 -4.18
N ARG A 84 -11.07 9.78 -4.63
CA ARG A 84 -10.90 10.18 -6.04
C ARG A 84 -9.72 9.50 -6.71
N VAL A 85 -9.98 8.92 -7.88
CA VAL A 85 -8.98 8.40 -8.81
C VAL A 85 -8.22 9.56 -9.43
N ILE A 86 -6.89 9.51 -9.38
CA ILE A 86 -6.02 10.48 -10.04
C ILE A 86 -5.32 9.74 -11.17
N ARG A 87 -5.54 10.17 -12.42
CA ARG A 87 -4.77 9.69 -13.57
C ARG A 87 -3.40 10.38 -13.54
N PRO A 88 -2.28 9.64 -13.45
CA PRO A 88 -0.96 10.24 -13.35
C PRO A 88 -0.53 10.96 -14.63
N GLU A 89 -1.00 10.54 -15.81
CA GLU A 89 -0.52 11.08 -17.10
C GLU A 89 -1.11 12.42 -17.57
N SER A 90 -2.26 12.89 -17.09
CA SER A 90 -2.88 14.11 -17.67
C SER A 90 -2.78 15.37 -16.81
N GLY A 91 -2.44 15.29 -15.52
CA GLY A 91 -2.49 16.44 -14.61
C GLY A 91 -3.91 17.04 -14.41
N ASP A 92 -4.89 16.59 -15.18
CA ASP A 92 -6.27 17.04 -15.15
C ASP A 92 -7.06 16.24 -14.12
N VAL A 93 -7.33 16.88 -12.98
CA VAL A 93 -8.23 16.36 -11.95
C VAL A 93 -9.64 16.87 -12.23
N ARG A 94 -10.53 16.01 -12.75
CA ARG A 94 -11.96 16.32 -12.88
C ARG A 94 -12.79 15.62 -11.79
N LEU A 95 -13.87 16.27 -11.37
CA LEU A 95 -14.93 15.66 -10.56
C LEU A 95 -15.74 14.70 -11.44
N LEU A 96 -15.88 13.44 -11.03
CA LEU A 96 -16.93 12.57 -11.56
C LEU A 96 -18.27 13.04 -11.02
N GLN A 97 -19.28 13.12 -11.88
CA GLN A 97 -20.65 13.40 -11.48
C GLN A 97 -21.37 12.11 -11.06
N ALA A 98 -22.35 12.23 -10.18
CA ALA A 98 -23.12 11.09 -9.69
C ALA A 98 -23.80 10.37 -10.86
N GLY A 99 -23.45 9.09 -11.07
CA GLY A 99 -23.97 8.25 -12.15
C GLY A 99 -23.02 8.06 -13.34
N GLU A 100 -21.85 8.71 -13.37
CA GLU A 100 -20.80 8.40 -14.35
C GLU A 100 -20.03 7.14 -13.91
N SER A 101 -20.04 6.07 -14.73
CA SER A 101 -19.15 4.91 -14.56
C SER A 101 -17.99 5.00 -15.55
N ILE A 102 -16.76 4.80 -15.06
CA ILE A 102 -15.58 4.78 -15.92
C ILE A 102 -15.43 3.36 -16.48
N SER A 103 -15.80 3.16 -17.75
CA SER A 103 -15.46 1.95 -18.49
C SER A 103 -14.31 2.24 -19.46
N GLU A 104 -13.08 2.18 -18.96
CA GLU A 104 -11.90 2.14 -19.82
C GLU A 104 -10.96 1.04 -19.36
N ARG A 105 -10.69 0.08 -20.26
CA ARG A 105 -9.58 -0.86 -20.12
C ARG A 105 -8.28 -0.06 -20.23
N VAL A 106 -7.65 0.21 -19.09
CA VAL A 106 -6.28 0.72 -19.08
C VAL A 106 -5.34 -0.47 -19.30
N SER A 107 -4.72 -0.51 -20.48
CA SER A 107 -3.70 -1.49 -20.82
C SER A 107 -2.39 -1.15 -20.08
N TYR A 108 -2.01 -2.06 -19.18
CA TYR A 108 -0.70 -2.19 -18.52
C TYR A 108 -0.20 -1.00 -17.67
N GLY A 109 -0.18 -1.21 -16.35
CA GLY A 109 0.58 -0.38 -15.41
C GLY A 109 -0.25 0.29 -14.32
N GLU A 110 -0.92 -0.52 -13.50
CA GLU A 110 -1.22 -0.24 -12.09
C GLU A 110 -1.87 1.10 -11.70
N ALA A 111 -3.21 1.13 -11.71
CA ALA A 111 -4.01 1.85 -10.72
C ALA A 111 -5.27 1.01 -10.42
N MET A 112 -5.41 0.53 -9.18
CA MET A 112 -6.64 -0.12 -8.72
C MET A 112 -7.59 0.95 -8.19
N VAL A 113 -8.76 1.06 -8.81
CA VAL A 113 -9.90 1.82 -8.29
C VAL A 113 -10.69 0.88 -7.40
N PHE A 114 -10.89 1.27 -6.14
CA PHE A 114 -11.86 0.62 -5.26
C PHE A 114 -13.19 1.39 -5.40
N GLU A 115 -14.21 0.72 -5.92
CA GLU A 115 -15.61 1.12 -5.72
C GLU A 115 -16.22 0.14 -4.70
N GLU A 116 -17.14 0.64 -3.86
CA GLU A 116 -18.00 -0.21 -3.02
C GLU A 116 -18.93 -1.09 -3.86
#